data_AF-A0A3B9WX89-F1
#
_entry.id   AF-A0A3B9WX89-F1
#
_cell.length_a   1.000
_cell.length_b   1.000
_cell.length_c   1.000
_cell.angle_alpha   90.00
_cell.angle_beta   90.00
_cell.angle_gamma   90.00
#
_symmetry.space_group_name_H-M   'P 1'
#
loop_
_entity.id
_entity.type
_entity.pdbx_description
1 polymer ?
#
loop_
_entity_poly.entity_id
_entity_poly.type
_entity_poly.pdbx_seq_one_letter_code
_entity_poly.pdbx_strand_id
1 'polypeptide(L)'
;WGMIGTLIGLVMMLYHMDDVSSLGPNMAVALITTFYGSVLANWLCTPVATKLKAINAVEMQVKEIVIEGLLSIQAGENPRVIEEKLKSFLAPSARGAIGKDEGGEE
;
A
#
# COMPACT_ATOMS: atom_id res chain seq x y z
N TRP A 1 17.37 -8.82 1.11
CA TRP A 1 18.05 -9.43 2.28
C TRP A 1 18.25 -10.94 2.12
N GLY A 2 17.24 -11.74 1.75
CA GLY A 2 17.42 -13.20 1.54
C GLY A 2 18.49 -13.57 0.50
N MET A 3 18.47 -12.97 -0.70
CA MET A 3 19.47 -13.22 -1.75
C MET A 3 20.90 -12.76 -1.38
N ILE A 4 21.06 -11.85 -0.42
CA ILE A 4 22.40 -11.44 0.05
C ILE A 4 22.98 -12.52 0.96
N GLY A 5 22.15 -13.14 1.81
CA GLY A 5 22.55 -14.25 2.67
C GLY A 5 22.97 -15.50 1.91
N THR A 6 22.31 -15.79 0.77
CA THR A 6 22.74 -16.90 -0.10
C THR A 6 24.09 -16.64 -0.74
N LEU A 7 24.35 -15.41 -1.18
CA LEU A 7 25.64 -15.05 -1.76
C LEU A 7 26.77 -15.17 -0.73
N ILE A 8 26.55 -14.74 0.51
CA ILE A 8 27.53 -14.88 1.60
C ILE A 8 27.80 -16.36 1.91
N GLY A 9 26.75 -17.19 2.01
CA GLY A 9 26.93 -18.62 2.27
C GLY A 9 27.62 -19.37 1.12
N LEU A 10 27.35 -18.99 -0.13
CA LEU A 10 28.07 -19.52 -1.29
C LEU A 10 29.55 -19.12 -1.28
N VAL A 11 29.87 -17.87 -0.93
CA VAL A 11 31.27 -17.42 -0.78
C VAL A 11 31.99 -18.22 0.32
N MET A 12 31.34 -18.45 1.46
CA MET A 12 31.90 -19.28 2.54
C MET A 12 32.09 -20.76 2.17
N MET A 13 31.16 -21.34 1.38
CA MET A 13 31.28 -22.70 0.85
C MET A 13 32.44 -22.84 -0.13
N LEU A 14 32.62 -21.87 -1.03
CA LEU A 14 33.74 -21.88 -1.98
C LEU A 14 35.09 -21.64 -1.30
N TYR A 15 35.11 -20.93 -0.17
CA TYR A 15 36.34 -20.67 0.59
C TYR A 15 36.84 -21.90 1.38
N HIS A 16 35.94 -22.78 1.86
CA HIS A 16 36.28 -23.97 2.64
C HIS A 16 35.98 -25.28 1.89
N MET A 17 36.17 -25.30 0.57
CA MET A 17 35.75 -26.43 -0.27
C MET A 17 36.46 -27.76 0.07
N ASP A 18 37.62 -27.69 0.73
CA ASP A 18 38.43 -28.84 1.10
C ASP A 18 37.93 -29.58 2.36
N ASP A 19 37.09 -28.95 3.20
CA ASP A 19 36.52 -29.58 4.39
C ASP A 19 35.00 -29.74 4.27
N VAL A 20 34.58 -30.95 3.91
CA VAL A 20 33.17 -31.37 3.75
C VAL A 20 32.36 -31.19 5.05
N SER A 21 33.02 -31.21 6.22
CA SER A 21 32.38 -31.02 7.54
C SER A 21 31.83 -29.59 7.71
N SER A 22 32.51 -28.61 7.10
CA SER A 22 32.15 -27.19 7.16
C SER A 22 31.06 -26.78 6.15
N LEU A 23 30.81 -27.64 5.15
CA LEU A 23 29.91 -27.35 4.02
C LEU A 23 28.44 -27.32 4.46
N GLY A 24 28.03 -28.25 5.30
CA GLY A 24 26.65 -28.37 5.81
C GLY A 24 26.19 -27.13 6.61
N PRO A 25 26.95 -26.67 7.61
CA PRO A 25 26.62 -25.47 8.38
C PRO A 25 26.51 -24.21 7.52
N ASN A 26 27.43 -23.99 6.59
CA ASN A 26 27.44 -22.80 5.71
C ASN A 26 26.22 -22.79 4.77
N MET A 27 25.84 -23.96 4.24
CA MET A 27 24.63 -24.10 3.43
C MET A 27 23.35 -23.86 4.24
N ALA A 28 23.29 -24.33 5.49
CA ALA A 28 22.14 -24.13 6.37
C ALA A 28 21.87 -22.64 6.63
N VAL A 29 22.93 -21.84 6.87
CA VAL A 29 22.79 -20.38 7.07
C VAL A 29 22.26 -19.69 5.81
N ALA A 30 22.71 -20.07 4.61
CA ALA A 30 22.20 -19.53 3.34
C ALA A 30 20.70 -19.81 3.14
N LEU A 31 20.25 -21.02 3.48
CA LEU A 31 18.84 -21.40 3.33
C LEU A 31 17.95 -20.73 4.37
N ILE A 32 18.41 -20.65 5.63
CA ILE A 32 17.65 -20.02 6.73
C ILE A 32 17.49 -18.52 6.47
N THR A 33 18.53 -17.83 6.02
CA THR A 33 18.46 -16.39 5.69
C THR A 33 17.48 -16.11 4.53
N THR A 34 17.39 -17.02 3.55
CA THR A 34 16.40 -16.94 2.46
C THR A 34 14.98 -17.16 2.95
N PHE A 35 14.80 -18.17 3.82
CA PHE A 35 13.51 -18.46 4.44
C PHE A 35 13.00 -17.27 5.26
N TYR A 36 13.80 -16.76 6.20
CA TYR A 36 13.41 -15.59 6.99
C TYR A 36 13.17 -14.34 6.12
N GLY A 37 13.99 -14.13 5.09
CA GLY A 37 13.81 -13.02 4.16
C GLY A 37 12.48 -13.10 3.39
N SER A 38 12.13 -14.28 2.88
CA SER A 38 10.87 -14.50 2.14
C SER A 38 9.65 -14.41 3.06
N VAL A 39 9.72 -15.00 4.26
CA VAL A 39 8.63 -14.97 5.24
C VAL A 39 8.35 -13.53 5.70
N LEU A 40 9.38 -12.76 6.06
CA LEU A 40 9.19 -11.37 6.48
C LEU A 40 8.66 -10.50 5.33
N ALA A 41 9.19 -10.67 4.11
CA ALA A 41 8.74 -9.90 2.96
C ALA A 41 7.27 -10.18 2.63
N ASN A 42 6.92 -11.46 2.45
CA ASN A 42 5.60 -11.84 1.97
C ASN A 42 4.53 -11.81 3.06
N TRP A 43 4.89 -12.13 4.30
CA TRP A 43 3.90 -12.27 5.37
C TRP A 43 3.71 -11.01 6.20
N LEU A 44 4.73 -10.16 6.32
CA LEU A 44 4.66 -8.93 7.09
C LEU A 44 4.65 -7.70 6.19
N CYS A 45 5.66 -7.53 5.34
CA CYS A 45 5.83 -6.29 4.57
C CYS A 45 4.75 -6.13 3.49
N THR A 46 4.41 -7.19 2.75
CA THR A 46 3.40 -7.13 1.67
C THR A 46 2.00 -6.73 2.18
N PRO A 47 1.41 -7.38 3.21
CA PRO A 47 0.09 -6.96 3.68
C PRO A 47 0.09 -5.56 4.31
N VAL A 48 1.16 -5.18 5.02
CA VAL A 48 1.31 -3.83 5.58
C VAL A 48 1.37 -2.79 4.46
N ALA A 49 2.15 -3.03 3.41
CA ALA A 49 2.26 -2.13 2.27
C ALA A 49 0.92 -2.00 1.52
N THR A 50 0.18 -3.10 1.33
CA THR A 50 -1.14 -3.08 0.70
C THR A 50 -2.14 -2.29 1.54
N LYS A 51 -2.16 -2.49 2.86
CA LYS A 51 -3.03 -1.71 3.76
C LYS A 51 -2.71 -0.22 3.69
N LEU A 52 -1.43 0.14 3.73
CA LEU A 52 -1.01 1.54 3.70
C LEU A 52 -1.34 2.20 2.35
N LYS A 53 -1.16 1.48 1.24
CA LYS A 53 -1.58 1.94 -0.10
C LYS A 53 -3.09 2.16 -0.18
N ALA A 54 -3.90 1.28 0.41
CA ALA A 54 -5.35 1.44 0.43
C ALA A 54 -5.77 2.71 1.19
N ILE A 55 -5.17 2.97 2.36
CA ILE A 55 -5.43 4.19 3.15
C ILE A 55 -4.99 5.43 2.35
N ASN A 56 -3.80 5.39 1.75
CA ASN A 56 -3.28 6.49 0.94
C ASN A 56 -4.17 6.78 -0.29
N ALA A 57 -4.75 5.76 -0.92
CA ALA A 57 -5.67 5.95 -2.04
C ALA A 57 -6.94 6.72 -1.62
N VAL A 58 -7.50 6.40 -0.45
CA VAL A 58 -8.65 7.13 0.11
C VAL A 58 -8.26 8.58 0.44
N GLU A 59 -7.11 8.79 1.07
CA GLU A 59 -6.64 10.14 1.40
C GLU A 59 -6.36 11.00 0.15
N MET A 60 -5.75 10.42 -0.88
CA MET A 60 -5.54 11.07 -2.17
C MET A 60 -6.86 11.48 -2.82
N GLN A 61 -7.86 10.61 -2.81
CA GLN A 61 -9.19 10.92 -3.35
C GLN A 61 -9.84 12.10 -2.62
N VAL A 62 -9.77 12.15 -1.29
CA VAL A 62 -10.30 13.28 -0.51
C VAL A 62 -9.59 14.58 -0.85
N LYS A 63 -8.27 14.56 -0.97
CA LYS A 63 -7.48 15.75 -1.35
C LYS A 63 -7.82 16.23 -2.76
N GLU A 64 -8.03 15.31 -3.70
CA GLU A 64 -8.43 15.63 -5.07
C GLU A 64 -9.79 16.34 -5.11
N ILE A 65 -10.78 15.84 -4.35
CA ILE A 65 -12.10 16.47 -4.21
C ILE A 65 -11.99 17.89 -3.63
N VAL A 66 -11.14 18.09 -2.61
CA VAL A 66 -10.91 19.41 -2.00
C VAL A 66 -10.29 20.39 -3.00
N ILE A 67 -9.31 19.93 -3.79
CA ILE A 67 -8.66 20.76 -4.81
C ILE A 67 -9.66 21.16 -5.90
N GLU A 68 -10.45 20.21 -6.41
CA GLU A 68 -11.47 20.48 -7.42
C GLU A 68 -12.52 21.47 -6.90
N GLY A 69 -12.98 21.30 -5.65
CA GLY A 69 -13.90 22.24 -5.01
C GLY A 69 -13.32 23.65 -4.87
N LEU A 70 -12.04 23.76 -4.49
CA LEU A 70 -11.35 25.05 -4.40
C LEU A 70 -11.23 25.74 -5.77
N LEU A 71 -10.89 24.98 -6.81
CA LEU A 71 -10.79 25.49 -8.18
C LEU A 71 -12.15 25.97 -8.71
N SER A 72 -13.22 25.22 -8.45
CA SER A 72 -14.60 25.62 -8.79
C SER A 72 -15.04 26.91 -8.07
N ILE A 73 -14.66 27.09 -6.79
CA ILE A 73 -14.91 28.34 -6.06
C ILE A 73 -14.12 29.51 -6.67
N GLN A 74 -12.84 29.28 -7.00
CA GLN A 74 -12.00 30.31 -7.64
C GLN A 74 -12.54 30.72 -9.02
N ALA A 75 -13.07 29.76 -9.79
CA ALA A 75 -13.69 30.01 -11.09
C ALA A 75 -15.04 30.76 -10.99
N GLY A 76 -15.59 30.92 -9.78
CA GLY A 76 -16.87 31.61 -9.57
C GLY A 76 -18.08 30.80 -10.04
N GLU A 77 -17.99 29.47 -10.05
CA GLU A 77 -19.12 28.60 -10.38
C GLU A 77 -20.26 28.78 -9.38
N ASN A 78 -21.52 28.66 -9.84
CA ASN A 78 -22.69 28.76 -8.98
C ASN A 78 -22.64 27.64 -7.92
N PRO A 79 -22.76 27.94 -6.60
CA PRO A 79 -22.65 26.94 -5.52
C PRO A 79 -23.48 25.68 -5.73
N ARG A 80 -24.65 25.80 -6.37
CA ARG A 80 -25.55 24.67 -6.68
C ARG A 80 -24.94 23.68 -7.69
N VAL A 81 -24.16 24.20 -8.65
CA VAL A 81 -23.44 23.40 -9.66
C VAL A 81 -22.19 22.76 -9.03
N ILE A 82 -21.48 23.49 -8.15
CA ILE A 82 -20.35 22.95 -7.39
C ILE A 82 -20.81 21.77 -6.54
N GLU A 83 -21.96 21.89 -5.89
CA GLU A 83 -22.53 20.84 -5.07
C GLU A 83 -22.88 19.58 -5.87
N GLU A 84 -23.52 19.72 -7.04
CA GLU A 84 -23.78 18.59 -7.94
C GLU A 84 -22.49 17.92 -8.43
N LYS A 85 -21.48 18.73 -8.76
CA LYS A 85 -20.15 18.25 -9.20
C LYS A 85 -19.46 17.46 -8.09
N LEU A 86 -19.45 17.97 -6.85
CA LEU A 86 -18.88 17.28 -5.68
C LEU A 86 -19.68 16.03 -5.28
N LYS A 87 -21.01 16.06 -5.39
CA LYS A 87 -21.90 14.89 -5.19
C LYS A 87 -21.60 13.76 -6.18
N SER A 88 -21.05 14.06 -7.36
CA SER A 88 -20.65 13.05 -8.35
C SER A 88 -19.42 12.23 -7.92
N PHE A 89 -18.52 12.79 -7.10
CA PHE A 89 -17.33 12.09 -6.58
C PHE A 89 -17.62 11.19 -5.37
N LEU A 90 -18.80 11.34 -4.74
CA LEU A 90 -19.23 10.45 -3.66
C LEU A 90 -19.66 9.08 -4.19
N ALA A 91 -19.27 8.03 -3.46
CA ALA A 91 -19.72 6.66 -3.71
C ALA A 91 -21.25 6.58 -3.71
N PRO A 92 -21.88 5.74 -4.55
CA PRO A 92 -23.35 5.66 -4.67
C PRO A 92 -24.06 5.41 -3.34
N SER A 93 -23.43 4.66 -2.43
CA SER A 93 -23.93 4.38 -1.08
C SER A 93 -23.93 5.60 -0.16
N ALA A 94 -23.00 6.54 -0.32
CA ALA A 94 -22.95 7.79 0.44
C ALA A 94 -23.85 8.88 -0.19
N ARG A 95 -24.13 8.79 -1.48
CA ARG A 95 -25.00 9.74 -2.21
C ARG A 95 -26.44 9.74 -1.69
N GLY A 96 -26.94 8.58 -1.25
CA GLY A 96 -28.29 8.43 -0.69
C GLY A 96 -28.46 8.95 0.75
N ALA A 97 -27.37 9.11 1.51
CA ALA A 97 -27.45 9.62 2.88
C ALA A 97 -27.67 11.14 2.91
N ILE A 98 -27.06 11.87 1.96
CA ILE A 98 -27.18 13.34 1.88
C ILE A 98 -28.55 13.76 1.32
N GLY A 99 -29.13 12.98 0.40
CA GLY A 99 -30.45 13.28 -0.16
C GLY A 99 -31.64 12.99 0.76
N LYS A 100 -31.41 12.41 1.95
CA LYS A 100 -32.48 12.05 2.89
C LYS A 100 -32.79 13.13 3.93
N ASP A 101 -31.86 14.07 4.14
CA ASP A 101 -32.07 15.21 5.05
C ASP A 101 -32.75 16.42 4.38
N GLU A 102 -32.82 16.48 3.04
CA GLU A 102 -33.45 17.59 2.31
C GLU A 102 -34.95 17.36 1.96
N GLY A 103 -35.53 16.21 2.33
CA GLY A 103 -36.88 15.78 1.91
C GLY A 103 -37.92 15.66 3.03
N GLY A 104 -37.72 16.33 4.17
CA GLY A 104 -38.54 16.17 5.37
C GLY A 104 -39.19 17.46 5.88
N GLU A 105 -39.76 18.28 4.99
CA GLU A 105 -40.73 19.33 5.35
C GLU A 105 -41.87 19.35 4.33
N GLU A 106 -42.83 18.43 4.50
CA GLU A 106 -44.26 18.68 4.25
C GLU A 106 -45.04 18.33 5.52
#